data_AF-A0A5P8WAM3-F1
#
_entry.id   AF-A0A5P8WAM3-F1
#
_cell.length_a   1.000
_cell.length_b   1.000
_cell.length_c   1.000
_cell.angle_alpha   90.00
_cell.angle_beta   90.00
_cell.angle_gamma   90.00
#
_symmetry.space_group_name_H-M   'P 1'
#
loop_
_entity.id
_entity.type
_entity.pdbx_description
1 polymer ?
#
loop_
_entity_poly.entity_id
_entity_poly.type
_entity_poly.pdbx_seq_one_letter_code
_entity_poly.pdbx_strand_id
1 'polypeptide(L)'
;MSVVHVFNGDYQGVKVLDGREVDLISAFLFKSGGNKNPAVLLANADKSFIGSYLLGMGFTFDDSNPDTTPIAEMHRLIEQNSKNSELIFPYIGGEEVNSSPTHAHHRYVINFGEMSEYEAKEYSDLYAIVQEKVFPERKNKPGSYSRQWWLFARRNQEGSKSIVPLERVLVSCLVGKHLSFAFLPNGMVYSKNIVVFAISKYSAFTSLQNRAHEIWARFFSSTMKDDLNYTPSDCFETFPFPENWETNPTLETIGKEYYEYRAALMVRNNQGLTDTYNRFHDPDEYDPEILKLRELHSAMDKAVLDAYGWSDIPTDCDFILDYEDEEDAENSSGRQKKKPWRYRWREEIHDEVLARLLDLNQKRAEAEILGGKAADKSKTKGGQTKKKRKNENERVTIPGMKVD
;
A
#
# COMPACT_ATOMS: atom_id res chain seq x y z
N MET A 1 -16.36 15.81 -20.82
CA MET A 1 -17.71 15.63 -20.22
C MET A 1 -18.21 14.23 -20.50
N SER A 2 -18.26 13.37 -19.48
CA SER A 2 -18.79 11.99 -19.61
C SER A 2 -20.29 11.99 -19.31
N VAL A 3 -21.09 11.33 -20.15
CA VAL A 3 -22.56 11.24 -19.99
C VAL A 3 -22.92 9.84 -19.54
N VAL A 4 -23.54 9.71 -18.36
CA VAL A 4 -24.04 8.44 -17.84
C VAL A 4 -25.56 8.45 -17.90
N HIS A 5 -26.13 7.50 -18.64
CA HIS A 5 -27.58 7.28 -18.69
C HIS A 5 -27.95 6.17 -17.71
N VAL A 6 -28.74 6.53 -16.68
CA VAL A 6 -29.20 5.57 -15.66
C VAL A 6 -30.64 5.18 -15.94
N PHE A 7 -30.91 3.87 -15.94
CA PHE A 7 -32.24 3.29 -16.07
C PHE A 7 -32.54 2.40 -14.87
N ASN A 8 -33.76 2.48 -14.32
CA ASN A 8 -34.20 1.63 -13.23
C ASN A 8 -35.09 0.50 -13.78
N GLY A 9 -34.63 -0.75 -13.66
CA GLY A 9 -35.31 -1.96 -14.14
C GLY A 9 -34.50 -2.71 -15.20
N ASP A 10 -35.11 -3.72 -15.82
CA ASP A 10 -34.48 -4.54 -16.85
C ASP A 10 -34.40 -3.79 -18.19
N TYR A 11 -33.24 -3.18 -18.47
CA TYR A 11 -33.02 -2.44 -19.71
C TYR A 11 -32.92 -3.38 -20.93
N GLN A 12 -33.88 -3.26 -21.85
CA GLN A 12 -33.98 -4.07 -23.08
C GLN A 12 -33.44 -3.37 -24.34
N GLY A 13 -32.91 -2.16 -24.21
CA GLY A 13 -32.38 -1.38 -25.33
C GLY A 13 -30.93 -1.71 -25.68
N VAL A 14 -30.43 -1.03 -26.72
CA VAL A 14 -29.00 -1.07 -27.10
C VAL A 14 -28.19 -0.40 -26.00
N LYS A 15 -27.21 -1.12 -25.45
CA LYS A 15 -26.28 -0.54 -24.48
C LYS A 15 -25.09 0.03 -25.25
N VAL A 16 -24.73 1.27 -24.95
CA VAL A 16 -23.63 1.98 -25.63
C VAL A 16 -22.60 2.39 -24.59
N LEU A 17 -21.36 1.95 -24.79
CA LEU A 17 -20.20 2.32 -23.99
C LEU A 17 -19.16 2.94 -24.94
N ASP A 18 -18.74 4.18 -24.68
CA ASP A 18 -17.79 4.95 -25.51
C ASP A 18 -18.13 4.94 -27.02
N GLY A 19 -19.42 5.10 -27.32
CA GLY A 19 -19.93 5.13 -28.69
C GLY A 19 -20.00 3.76 -29.38
N ARG A 20 -19.69 2.66 -28.67
CA ARG A 20 -19.75 1.29 -29.18
C ARG A 20 -20.91 0.53 -28.54
N GLU A 21 -21.65 -0.21 -29.37
CA GLU A 21 -22.67 -1.13 -28.89
C GLU A 21 -22.02 -2.31 -28.14
N VAL A 22 -22.55 -2.63 -26.96
CA VAL A 22 -22.05 -3.68 -26.07
C VAL A 22 -23.19 -4.51 -25.49
N ASP A 23 -22.93 -5.78 -25.20
CA ASP A 23 -23.95 -6.68 -24.62
C ASP A 23 -24.24 -6.37 -23.15
N LEU A 24 -23.26 -5.83 -22.42
CA LEU A 24 -23.30 -5.56 -20.99
C LEU A 24 -22.56 -4.25 -20.69
N ILE A 25 -23.04 -3.51 -19.69
CA ILE A 25 -22.26 -2.47 -19.01
C ILE A 25 -22.23 -2.87 -17.53
N SER A 26 -21.05 -3.15 -16.99
CA SER A 26 -20.88 -3.54 -15.59
C SER A 26 -21.01 -2.33 -14.65
N ALA A 27 -21.06 -2.58 -13.33
CA ALA A 27 -21.02 -1.53 -12.31
C ALA A 27 -19.73 -0.68 -12.34
N PHE A 28 -18.71 -1.16 -13.04
CA PHE A 28 -17.43 -0.49 -13.27
C PHE A 28 -17.37 0.19 -14.64
N LEU A 29 -18.51 0.27 -15.35
CA LEU A 29 -18.63 0.85 -16.69
C LEU A 29 -17.79 0.12 -17.76
N PHE A 30 -17.64 -1.21 -17.64
CA PHE A 30 -16.97 -2.03 -18.65
C PHE A 30 -17.94 -2.87 -19.48
N LYS A 31 -17.52 -3.19 -20.71
CA LYS A 31 -18.24 -4.06 -21.66
C LYS A 31 -18.38 -5.52 -21.21
N SER A 32 -17.67 -5.92 -20.15
CA SER A 32 -17.61 -7.27 -19.62
C SER A 32 -17.26 -7.27 -18.13
N GLY A 33 -17.50 -8.38 -17.44
CA GLY A 33 -17.16 -8.57 -16.02
C GLY A 33 -18.36 -8.52 -15.09
N GLY A 34 -18.08 -8.65 -13.79
CA GLY A 34 -19.10 -8.65 -12.74
C GLY A 34 -19.43 -7.26 -12.19
N ASN A 35 -20.44 -7.22 -11.32
CA ASN A 35 -20.87 -6.00 -10.62
C ASN A 35 -20.44 -5.98 -9.14
N LYS A 36 -19.62 -6.94 -8.72
CA LYS A 36 -19.19 -7.09 -7.33
C LYS A 36 -17.81 -6.49 -7.16
N ASN A 37 -17.60 -5.81 -6.04
CA ASN A 37 -16.26 -5.43 -5.60
C ASN A 37 -15.38 -6.68 -5.48
N PRO A 38 -14.07 -6.55 -5.77
CA PRO A 38 -13.17 -7.68 -5.69
C PRO A 38 -13.10 -8.20 -4.26
N ALA A 39 -13.02 -9.53 -4.12
CA ALA A 39 -12.94 -10.18 -2.84
C ALA A 39 -11.49 -10.21 -2.35
N VAL A 40 -11.31 -10.15 -1.03
CA VAL A 40 -10.02 -10.44 -0.39
C VAL A 40 -9.66 -11.90 -0.68
N LEU A 41 -8.41 -12.12 -1.08
CA LEU A 41 -7.85 -13.44 -1.39
C LEU A 41 -7.03 -13.95 -0.20
N LEU A 42 -7.32 -15.16 0.26
CA LEU A 42 -6.57 -15.82 1.34
C LEU A 42 -5.08 -15.95 1.00
N ALA A 43 -4.75 -16.09 -0.29
CA ALA A 43 -3.36 -16.11 -0.76
C ALA A 43 -2.55 -14.85 -0.41
N ASN A 44 -3.22 -13.72 -0.13
CA ASN A 44 -2.60 -12.44 0.18
C ASN A 44 -2.67 -12.07 1.66
N ALA A 45 -3.37 -12.85 2.48
CA ALA A 45 -3.53 -12.59 3.91
C ALA A 45 -2.18 -12.55 4.64
N ASP A 46 -2.09 -11.69 5.66
CA ASP A 46 -0.94 -11.53 6.56
C ASP A 46 0.40 -11.15 5.88
N LYS A 47 0.38 -10.82 4.58
CA LYS A 47 1.56 -10.39 3.82
C LYS A 47 1.77 -8.88 3.79
N SER A 48 0.83 -8.09 4.32
CA SER A 48 0.95 -6.63 4.41
C SER A 48 0.36 -6.08 5.69
N PHE A 49 0.90 -4.96 6.18
CA PHE A 49 0.39 -4.24 7.33
C PHE A 49 0.83 -2.77 7.30
N ILE A 50 0.10 -1.89 7.98
CA ILE A 50 0.47 -0.48 8.12
C ILE A 50 1.55 -0.34 9.21
N GLY A 51 2.47 0.61 9.08
CA GLY A 51 3.47 0.87 10.12
C GLY A 51 2.88 1.34 11.46
N SER A 52 3.76 1.61 12.41
CA SER A 52 3.40 1.95 13.78
C SER A 52 2.74 3.34 13.90
N TYR A 53 1.65 3.38 14.65
CA TYR A 53 1.00 4.64 15.03
C TYR A 53 1.63 5.13 16.33
N LEU A 54 2.60 6.03 16.25
CA LEU A 54 3.20 6.64 17.44
C LEU A 54 2.16 7.47 18.19
N LEU A 55 1.56 8.47 17.52
CA LEU A 55 0.63 9.48 18.08
C LEU A 55 1.20 10.23 19.30
N GLY A 56 2.38 10.81 19.12
CA GLY A 56 3.08 11.67 20.08
C GLY A 56 4.52 11.87 19.62
N MET A 57 4.95 13.09 19.33
CA MET A 57 6.32 13.37 18.85
C MET A 57 7.36 13.24 19.98
N GLY A 58 6.92 13.23 21.24
CA GLY A 58 7.78 12.95 22.39
C GLY A 58 8.41 11.56 22.45
N PHE A 59 8.04 10.65 21.54
CA PHE A 59 8.73 9.36 21.37
C PHE A 59 9.98 9.43 20.50
N THR A 60 10.13 10.48 19.69
CA THR A 60 11.16 10.52 18.65
C THR A 60 12.35 11.37 19.04
N PHE A 61 13.51 11.03 18.51
CA PHE A 61 14.67 11.89 18.45
C PHE A 61 14.82 12.45 17.03
N ASP A 62 14.85 13.76 16.88
CA ASP A 62 14.86 14.45 15.58
C ASP A 62 15.38 15.90 15.71
N ASP A 63 16.45 16.24 14.99
CA ASP A 63 16.99 17.60 15.03
C ASP A 63 16.17 18.60 14.18
N SER A 64 15.27 18.11 13.33
CA SER A 64 14.43 18.95 12.47
C SER A 64 13.12 19.40 13.11
N ASN A 65 12.76 18.85 14.28
CA ASN A 65 11.49 19.15 14.95
C ASN A 65 11.70 19.57 16.42
N PRO A 66 11.34 20.81 16.80
CA PRO A 66 11.59 21.36 18.14
C PRO A 66 10.78 20.67 19.25
N ASP A 67 9.69 19.97 18.93
CA ASP A 67 8.87 19.26 19.92
C ASP A 67 9.51 17.93 20.36
N THR A 68 10.49 17.44 19.60
CA THR A 68 11.17 16.17 19.85
C THR A 68 12.40 16.33 20.75
N THR A 69 13.07 15.22 21.06
CA THR A 69 14.36 15.27 21.78
C THR A 69 15.50 15.33 20.76
N PRO A 70 16.51 16.20 20.90
CA PRO A 70 17.62 16.26 19.95
C PRO A 70 18.41 14.94 19.85
N ILE A 71 18.99 14.66 18.68
CA ILE A 71 19.82 13.48 18.44
C ILE A 71 21.07 13.48 19.33
N ALA A 72 21.63 14.66 19.59
CA ALA A 72 22.77 14.79 20.52
C ALA A 72 22.43 14.28 21.93
N GLU A 73 21.19 14.49 22.39
CA GLU A 73 20.73 14.01 23.69
C GLU A 73 20.55 12.49 23.68
N MET A 74 20.02 11.92 22.59
CA MET A 74 19.98 10.46 22.40
C MET A 74 21.36 9.82 22.58
N HIS A 75 22.39 10.38 21.94
CA HIS A 75 23.76 9.89 22.07
C HIS A 75 24.31 10.00 23.49
N ARG A 76 24.06 11.13 24.17
CA ARG A 76 24.44 11.32 25.58
C ARG A 76 23.82 10.25 26.47
N LEU A 77 22.54 9.92 26.28
CA LEU A 77 21.83 8.92 27.08
C LEU A 77 22.33 7.50 26.82
N ILE A 78 22.71 7.17 25.58
CA ILE A 78 23.32 5.88 25.25
C ILE A 78 24.73 5.78 25.85
N GLU A 79 25.52 6.85 25.82
CA GLU A 79 26.87 6.88 26.42
C GLU A 79 26.81 6.72 27.94
N GLN A 80 25.84 7.37 28.59
CA GLN A 80 25.63 7.26 30.04
C GLN A 80 25.10 5.89 30.45
N ASN A 81 24.21 5.30 29.64
CA ASN A 81 23.63 4.00 29.88
C ASN A 81 23.40 3.24 28.57
N SER A 82 24.35 2.36 28.25
CA SER A 82 24.34 1.58 27.00
C SER A 82 23.06 0.74 26.81
N LYS A 83 22.36 0.37 27.89
CA LYS A 83 21.08 -0.34 27.85
C LYS A 83 20.01 0.44 27.07
N ASN A 84 20.06 1.78 27.08
CA ASN A 84 19.11 2.62 26.33
C ASN A 84 19.10 2.31 24.82
N SER A 85 20.23 1.85 24.26
CA SER A 85 20.31 1.45 22.85
C SER A 85 19.40 0.26 22.50
N GLU A 86 19.01 -0.57 23.47
CA GLU A 86 18.09 -1.70 23.27
C GLU A 86 16.67 -1.26 22.90
N LEU A 87 16.28 -0.02 23.26
CA LEU A 87 14.94 0.52 23.02
C LEU A 87 14.90 1.69 22.04
N ILE A 88 16.05 2.05 21.46
CA ILE A 88 16.17 3.14 20.49
C ILE A 88 16.34 2.52 19.11
N PHE A 89 15.38 2.77 18.23
CA PHE A 89 15.37 2.20 16.88
C PHE A 89 15.38 3.31 15.83
N PRO A 90 16.01 3.09 14.66
CA PRO A 90 15.75 3.91 13.48
C PRO A 90 14.25 4.06 13.22
N TYR A 91 13.82 5.27 12.90
CA TYR A 91 12.43 5.57 12.58
C TYR A 91 12.33 6.23 11.21
N ILE A 92 11.51 5.66 10.34
CA ILE A 92 11.38 6.12 8.96
C ILE A 92 9.93 6.44 8.60
N GLY A 93 9.74 7.60 7.97
CA GLY A 93 8.47 8.10 7.48
C GLY A 93 8.34 8.02 5.97
N GLY A 94 7.15 8.34 5.47
CA GLY A 94 6.93 8.41 4.03
C GLY A 94 7.73 9.52 3.33
N GLU A 95 8.04 10.60 4.06
CA GLU A 95 8.90 11.69 3.57
C GLU A 95 10.27 11.15 3.14
N GLU A 96 10.95 10.42 4.03
CA GLU A 96 12.28 9.87 3.76
C GLU A 96 12.24 8.80 2.66
N VAL A 97 11.22 7.93 2.67
CA VAL A 97 11.05 6.91 1.63
C VAL A 97 10.94 7.57 0.24
N ASN A 98 10.20 8.67 0.13
CA ASN A 98 9.91 9.32 -1.14
C ASN A 98 10.96 10.33 -1.60
N SER A 99 11.65 11.02 -0.67
CA SER A 99 12.57 12.12 -0.99
C SER A 99 14.05 11.73 -0.93
N SER A 100 14.42 10.74 -0.12
CA SER A 100 15.82 10.33 0.01
C SER A 100 16.25 9.42 -1.14
N PRO A 101 17.40 9.68 -1.79
CA PRO A 101 17.96 8.81 -2.84
C PRO A 101 18.33 7.41 -2.35
N THR A 102 18.58 7.27 -1.04
CA THR A 102 18.99 6.01 -0.39
C THR A 102 17.98 5.54 0.64
N HIS A 103 16.81 6.20 0.73
CA HIS A 103 15.82 5.97 1.80
C HIS A 103 16.42 6.10 3.21
N ALA A 104 17.37 7.01 3.40
CA ALA A 104 18.02 7.20 4.69
C ALA A 104 17.05 7.80 5.71
N HIS A 105 16.99 7.21 6.90
CA HIS A 105 16.32 7.82 8.04
C HIS A 105 17.21 8.89 8.68
N HIS A 106 16.59 9.92 9.25
CA HIS A 106 17.29 10.89 10.10
C HIS A 106 16.72 10.94 11.53
N ARG A 107 15.72 10.08 11.82
CA ARG A 107 15.01 10.04 13.09
C ARG A 107 15.22 8.70 13.78
N TYR A 108 15.06 8.73 15.09
CA TYR A 108 15.02 7.55 15.94
C TYR A 108 13.79 7.61 16.83
N VAL A 109 13.41 6.47 17.41
CA VAL A 109 12.25 6.38 18.28
C VAL A 109 12.53 5.50 19.50
N ILE A 110 11.99 5.91 20.63
CA ILE A 110 11.88 5.11 21.85
C ILE A 110 10.73 4.12 21.67
N ASN A 111 11.03 2.82 21.64
CA ASN A 111 10.04 1.77 21.48
C ASN A 111 10.09 0.77 22.64
N PHE A 112 9.19 0.94 23.61
CA PHE A 112 9.02 0.01 24.74
C PHE A 112 8.36 -1.33 24.36
N GLY A 113 7.95 -1.53 23.10
CA GLY A 113 7.39 -2.79 22.62
C GLY A 113 6.14 -3.21 23.39
N GLU A 114 6.24 -4.30 24.14
CA GLU A 114 5.16 -4.87 24.97
C GLU A 114 5.36 -4.70 26.48
N MET A 115 6.37 -3.94 26.89
CA MET A 115 6.71 -3.74 28.30
C MET A 115 5.54 -3.15 29.11
N SER A 116 5.36 -3.70 30.30
CA SER A 116 4.59 -3.07 31.38
C SER A 116 5.21 -1.73 31.77
N GLU A 117 4.45 -0.88 32.46
CA GLU A 117 4.98 0.40 32.96
C GLU A 117 6.16 0.18 33.93
N TYR A 118 6.13 -0.92 34.69
CA TYR A 118 7.19 -1.28 35.62
C TYR A 118 8.49 -1.60 34.87
N GLU A 119 8.43 -2.43 33.83
CA GLU A 119 9.59 -2.73 32.98
C GLU A 119 10.10 -1.49 32.24
N ALA A 120 9.20 -0.64 31.75
CA ALA A 120 9.58 0.60 31.08
C ALA A 120 10.34 1.56 32.01
N LYS A 121 9.97 1.61 33.31
CA LYS A 121 10.65 2.43 34.33
C LYS A 121 12.09 1.97 34.64
N GLU A 122 12.44 0.72 34.33
CA GLU A 122 13.84 0.24 34.40
C GLU A 122 14.75 0.89 33.35
N TYR A 123 14.18 1.63 32.40
CA TYR A 123 14.86 2.52 31.46
C TYR A 123 14.55 3.97 31.84
N SER A 124 15.00 4.38 33.04
CA SER A 124 14.64 5.65 33.68
C SER A 124 14.77 6.86 32.76
N ASP A 125 15.85 6.90 31.96
CA ASP A 125 16.17 7.99 31.05
C ASP A 125 15.12 8.14 29.94
N LEU A 126 14.81 7.03 29.25
CA LEU A 126 13.85 7.02 28.16
C LEU A 126 12.42 7.19 28.67
N TYR A 127 12.12 6.59 29.82
CA TYR A 127 10.81 6.72 30.45
C TYR A 127 10.55 8.16 30.86
N ALA A 128 11.54 8.87 31.42
CA ALA A 128 11.42 10.27 31.79
C ALA A 128 11.11 11.16 30.58
N ILE A 129 11.77 10.95 29.43
CA ILE A 129 11.47 11.69 28.18
C ILE A 129 10.01 11.50 27.78
N VAL A 130 9.55 10.24 27.71
CA VAL A 130 8.17 9.94 27.29
C VAL A 130 7.18 10.45 28.34
N GLN A 131 7.51 10.42 29.63
CA GLN A 131 6.69 10.98 30.69
C GLN A 131 6.57 12.50 30.58
N GLU A 132 7.64 13.20 30.27
CA GLU A 132 7.62 14.66 30.15
C GLU A 132 6.87 15.09 28.89
N LYS A 133 7.15 14.45 27.74
CA LYS A 133 6.67 14.93 26.43
C LYS A 133 5.37 14.28 25.95
N VAL A 134 5.08 13.03 26.33
CA VAL A 134 3.91 12.29 25.81
C VAL A 134 2.76 12.23 26.81
N PHE A 135 3.03 12.00 28.10
CA PHE A 135 1.98 11.87 29.12
C PHE A 135 1.04 13.09 29.20
N PRO A 136 1.52 14.36 29.15
CA PRO A 136 0.62 15.52 29.25
C PRO A 136 -0.45 15.56 28.17
N GLU A 137 -0.11 15.15 26.94
CA GLU A 137 -1.03 15.10 25.79
C GLU A 137 -2.06 13.96 25.90
N ARG A 138 -1.67 12.87 26.58
CA ARG A 138 -2.42 11.61 26.60
C ARG A 138 -3.26 11.38 27.85
N LYS A 139 -2.92 11.98 28.99
CA LYS A 139 -3.60 11.74 30.28
C LYS A 139 -5.12 11.94 30.23
N ASN A 140 -5.58 12.85 29.37
CA ASN A 140 -7.00 13.18 29.21
C ASN A 140 -7.65 12.49 27.98
N LYS A 141 -6.94 11.60 27.29
CA LYS A 141 -7.47 10.86 26.13
C LYS A 141 -8.17 9.57 26.60
N PRO A 142 -9.21 9.11 25.89
CA PRO A 142 -9.96 7.93 26.30
C PRO A 142 -9.15 6.63 26.12
N GLY A 143 -9.54 5.58 26.84
CA GLY A 143 -9.10 4.21 26.54
C GLY A 143 -7.64 3.91 26.84
N SER A 144 -6.99 3.16 25.94
CA SER A 144 -5.59 2.75 26.08
C SER A 144 -4.62 3.94 26.03
N TYR A 145 -4.99 5.05 25.39
CA TYR A 145 -4.13 6.23 25.29
C TYR A 145 -3.73 6.82 26.63
N SER A 146 -4.65 6.88 27.61
CA SER A 146 -4.34 7.34 28.97
C SER A 146 -3.82 6.22 29.87
N ARG A 147 -4.29 4.98 29.70
CA ARG A 147 -3.89 3.83 30.54
C ARG A 147 -2.52 3.23 30.22
N GLN A 148 -2.08 3.37 28.98
CA GLN A 148 -0.84 2.81 28.42
C GLN A 148 -0.10 3.90 27.64
N TRP A 149 -0.02 5.09 28.22
CA TRP A 149 0.47 6.29 27.55
C TRP A 149 1.94 6.19 27.12
N TRP A 150 2.73 5.31 27.74
CA TRP A 150 4.13 5.06 27.38
C TRP A 150 4.30 4.14 26.16
N LEU A 151 3.22 3.52 25.67
CA LEU A 151 3.25 2.64 24.49
C LEU A 151 2.76 3.37 23.24
N PHE A 152 3.12 2.87 22.06
CA PHE A 152 2.54 3.38 20.81
C PHE A 152 1.02 3.13 20.76
N ALA A 153 0.30 4.01 20.07
CA ALA A 153 -1.16 3.98 19.96
C ALA A 153 -1.71 2.68 19.38
N ARG A 154 -1.08 2.22 18.29
CA ARG A 154 -1.36 0.94 17.65
C ARG A 154 -0.05 0.32 17.23
N ARG A 155 0.11 -0.94 17.62
CA ARG A 155 1.27 -1.78 17.33
C ARG A 155 0.77 -2.89 16.41
N ASN A 156 1.29 -2.97 15.17
CA ASN A 156 0.99 -4.10 14.29
C ASN A 156 1.90 -5.27 14.67
N GLN A 157 1.60 -5.89 15.81
CA GLN A 157 2.39 -6.96 16.40
C GLN A 157 2.50 -8.18 15.49
N GLU A 158 1.38 -8.60 14.90
CA GLU A 158 1.34 -9.75 13.98
C GLU A 158 2.16 -9.46 12.72
N GLY A 159 2.00 -8.27 12.13
CA GLY A 159 2.83 -7.81 11.02
C GLY A 159 4.32 -7.71 11.39
N SER A 160 4.65 -7.23 12.60
CA SER A 160 6.04 -7.15 13.05
C SER A 160 6.66 -8.55 13.19
N LYS A 161 5.88 -9.55 13.61
CA LYS A 161 6.32 -10.95 13.68
C LYS A 161 6.54 -11.55 12.30
N SER A 162 5.73 -11.19 11.29
CA SER A 162 5.87 -11.74 9.94
C SER A 162 7.13 -11.29 9.22
N ILE A 163 7.73 -10.16 9.64
CA ILE A 163 8.97 -9.65 9.05
C ILE A 163 10.25 -10.09 9.77
N VAL A 164 10.17 -10.63 11.00
CA VAL A 164 11.35 -11.12 11.77
C VAL A 164 12.30 -12.01 10.96
N PRO A 165 11.85 -12.99 10.15
CA PRO A 165 12.77 -13.85 9.40
C PRO A 165 13.40 -13.18 8.17
N LEU A 166 13.04 -11.93 7.85
CA LEU A 166 13.48 -11.23 6.64
C LEU A 166 14.61 -10.26 6.93
N GLU A 167 15.61 -10.20 6.05
CA GLU A 167 16.68 -9.18 6.10
C GLU A 167 16.19 -7.80 5.63
N ARG A 168 15.21 -7.80 4.74
CA ARG A 168 14.61 -6.60 4.16
C ARG A 168 13.13 -6.82 3.90
N VAL A 169 12.38 -5.73 3.90
CA VAL A 169 10.95 -5.71 3.60
C VAL A 169 10.69 -4.79 2.41
N LEU A 170 9.64 -5.08 1.66
CA LEU A 170 9.14 -4.15 0.66
C LEU A 170 8.19 -3.16 1.33
N VAL A 171 8.24 -1.89 0.94
CA VAL A 171 7.37 -0.85 1.47
C VAL A 171 6.78 0.02 0.36
N SER A 172 5.64 0.64 0.64
CA SER A 172 5.08 1.76 -0.12
C SER A 172 4.54 2.81 0.85
N CYS A 173 4.54 4.07 0.46
CA CYS A 173 3.79 5.10 1.18
C CYS A 173 2.28 4.86 0.98
N LEU A 174 1.48 5.16 2.01
CA LEU A 174 0.01 5.16 1.91
C LEU A 174 -0.42 6.21 0.90
N VAL A 175 0.01 7.46 1.08
CA VAL A 175 -0.35 8.57 0.20
C VAL A 175 0.83 8.93 -0.69
N GLY A 176 0.60 9.02 -2.00
CA GLY A 176 1.59 9.47 -2.95
C GLY A 176 1.03 9.70 -4.35
N LYS A 177 1.60 10.68 -5.06
CA LYS A 177 1.28 10.97 -6.47
C LYS A 177 1.54 9.77 -7.38
N HIS A 178 2.66 9.09 -7.13
CA HIS A 178 3.14 7.95 -7.90
C HIS A 178 3.15 6.69 -7.03
N LEU A 179 2.65 5.59 -7.58
CA LEU A 179 2.74 4.29 -6.91
C LEU A 179 4.18 3.80 -7.03
N SER A 180 4.89 3.75 -5.90
CA SER A 180 6.30 3.39 -5.88
C SER A 180 6.61 2.55 -4.66
N PHE A 181 7.40 1.49 -4.89
CA PHE A 181 7.81 0.57 -3.85
C PHE A 181 9.32 0.65 -3.63
N ALA A 182 9.78 0.46 -2.40
CA ALA A 182 11.19 0.43 -2.03
C ALA A 182 11.48 -0.75 -1.09
N PHE A 183 12.69 -1.32 -1.16
CA PHE A 183 13.17 -2.23 -0.13
C PHE A 183 13.83 -1.43 0.99
N LEU A 184 13.45 -1.72 2.23
CA LEU A 184 14.10 -1.20 3.43
C LEU A 184 14.69 -2.35 4.26
N PRO A 185 15.81 -2.12 4.96
CA PRO A 185 16.35 -3.12 5.88
C PRO A 185 15.36 -3.37 7.02
N ASN A 186 15.29 -4.62 7.47
CA ASN A 186 14.57 -4.96 8.68
C ASN A 186 15.29 -4.40 9.93
N GLY A 187 14.57 -4.18 11.02
CA GLY A 187 15.11 -3.60 12.27
C GLY A 187 14.81 -2.11 12.48
N MET A 188 13.99 -1.51 11.63
CA MET A 188 13.48 -0.14 11.79
C MET A 188 12.04 -0.14 12.30
N VAL A 189 11.63 0.97 12.91
CA VAL A 189 10.22 1.28 13.13
C VAL A 189 9.68 2.07 11.94
N TYR A 190 8.78 1.46 11.18
CA TYR A 190 8.09 2.12 10.08
C TYR A 190 6.93 2.97 10.60
N SER A 191 6.78 4.21 10.11
CA SER A 191 5.66 5.07 10.48
C SER A 191 4.32 4.55 9.96
N LYS A 192 3.21 5.00 10.56
CA LYS A 192 1.84 4.76 10.08
C LYS A 192 1.57 5.18 8.63
N ASN A 193 2.43 6.00 8.03
CA ASN A 193 2.25 6.46 6.65
C ASN A 193 2.86 5.46 5.63
N ILE A 194 3.41 4.36 6.11
CA ILE A 194 4.06 3.32 5.31
C ILE A 194 3.23 2.04 5.41
N VAL A 195 2.98 1.43 4.26
CA VAL A 195 2.57 0.03 4.15
C VAL A 195 3.83 -0.82 4.07
N VAL A 196 3.93 -1.80 4.96
CA VAL A 196 5.00 -2.79 4.98
C VAL A 196 4.47 -4.09 4.42
N PHE A 197 5.17 -4.66 3.45
CA PHE A 197 4.90 -5.98 2.91
C PHE A 197 5.95 -6.96 3.43
N ALA A 198 5.51 -8.06 4.02
CA ALA A 198 6.36 -9.12 4.56
C ALA A 198 6.94 -10.00 3.44
N ILE A 199 7.58 -9.37 2.46
CA ILE A 199 8.13 -9.99 1.25
C ILE A 199 9.46 -9.32 0.90
N SER A 200 10.47 -10.12 0.55
CA SER A 200 11.85 -9.67 0.30
C SER A 200 12.35 -9.89 -1.13
N LYS A 201 11.55 -10.54 -1.98
CA LYS A 201 11.91 -10.97 -3.35
C LYS A 201 11.59 -9.92 -4.41
N TYR A 202 12.41 -9.85 -5.46
CA TYR A 202 12.16 -8.95 -6.58
C TYR A 202 10.93 -9.36 -7.39
N SER A 203 10.53 -10.62 -7.41
CA SER A 203 9.32 -11.05 -8.11
C SER A 203 8.05 -10.42 -7.55
N ALA A 204 7.99 -10.17 -6.24
CA ALA A 204 6.90 -9.41 -5.61
C ALA A 204 6.93 -7.95 -6.04
N PHE A 205 8.11 -7.34 -5.99
CA PHE A 205 8.32 -5.98 -6.44
C PHE A 205 7.87 -5.82 -7.90
N THR A 206 8.23 -6.75 -8.77
CA THR A 206 7.78 -6.79 -10.18
C THR A 206 6.26 -6.86 -10.29
N SER A 207 5.62 -7.77 -9.55
CA SER A 207 4.16 -7.92 -9.56
C SER A 207 3.41 -6.72 -8.98
N LEU A 208 4.06 -5.86 -8.19
CA LEU A 208 3.45 -4.69 -7.57
C LEU A 208 3.82 -3.36 -8.27
N GLN A 209 5.03 -3.22 -8.79
CA GLN A 209 5.50 -1.97 -9.41
C GLN A 209 4.99 -1.80 -10.85
N ASN A 210 4.58 -2.88 -11.52
CA ASN A 210 4.06 -2.84 -12.89
C ASN A 210 2.70 -2.14 -13.01
N ARG A 211 2.35 -1.76 -14.25
CA ARG A 211 1.14 -0.99 -14.55
C ARG A 211 -0.16 -1.74 -14.30
N ALA A 212 -0.21 -3.07 -14.39
CA ALA A 212 -1.43 -3.83 -14.08
C ALA A 212 -1.83 -3.67 -12.59
N HIS A 213 -0.84 -3.68 -11.69
CA HIS A 213 -1.11 -3.40 -10.27
C HIS A 213 -1.38 -1.92 -10.02
N GLU A 214 -0.71 -1.00 -10.72
CA GLU A 214 -1.03 0.43 -10.60
C GLU A 214 -2.49 0.73 -10.99
N ILE A 215 -2.98 0.13 -12.08
CA ILE A 215 -4.38 0.22 -12.51
C ILE A 215 -5.31 -0.29 -11.42
N TRP A 216 -5.05 -1.49 -10.90
CA TRP A 216 -5.83 -2.07 -9.81
C TRP A 216 -5.86 -1.16 -8.58
N ALA A 217 -4.68 -0.70 -8.14
CA ALA A 217 -4.55 0.14 -6.96
C ALA A 217 -5.27 1.47 -7.11
N ARG A 218 -5.14 2.15 -8.26
CA ARG A 218 -5.82 3.43 -8.53
C ARG A 218 -7.32 3.30 -8.68
N PHE A 219 -7.80 2.17 -9.20
CA PHE A 219 -9.22 1.95 -9.39
C PHE A 219 -9.95 1.63 -8.09
N PHE A 220 -9.36 0.83 -7.19
CA PHE A 220 -10.03 0.38 -5.97
C PHE A 220 -9.66 1.14 -4.70
N SER A 221 -8.49 1.80 -4.67
CA SER A 221 -8.12 2.58 -3.49
C SER A 221 -8.73 3.97 -3.54
N SER A 222 -8.90 4.57 -2.36
CA SER A 222 -9.29 5.98 -2.24
C SER A 222 -8.18 6.93 -2.73
N THR A 223 -8.52 8.21 -2.88
CA THR A 223 -7.54 9.28 -3.10
C THR A 223 -7.49 10.25 -1.92
N MET A 224 -6.38 10.96 -1.78
CA MET A 224 -6.26 12.15 -0.93
C MET A 224 -6.05 13.35 -1.84
N LYS A 225 -7.13 14.09 -2.13
CA LYS A 225 -7.20 15.02 -3.27
C LYS A 225 -6.94 14.22 -4.56
N ASP A 226 -5.85 14.52 -5.27
CA ASP A 226 -5.47 13.87 -6.52
C ASP A 226 -4.48 12.71 -6.31
N ASP A 227 -3.89 12.60 -5.12
CA ASP A 227 -2.88 11.58 -4.84
C ASP A 227 -3.54 10.24 -4.50
N LEU A 228 -2.90 9.13 -4.92
CA LEU A 228 -3.32 7.79 -4.53
C LEU A 228 -3.18 7.63 -3.02
N ASN A 229 -4.22 7.12 -2.36
CA ASN A 229 -4.14 6.64 -0.98
C ASN A 229 -4.27 5.10 -0.98
N TYR A 230 -3.13 4.43 -1.10
CA TYR A 230 -2.96 2.99 -1.20
C TYR A 230 -3.42 2.29 0.08
N THR A 231 -4.66 1.78 0.08
CA THR A 231 -5.19 1.00 1.20
C THR A 231 -4.95 -0.49 0.95
N PRO A 232 -4.10 -1.19 1.75
CA PRO A 232 -3.74 -2.58 1.46
C PRO A 232 -4.93 -3.54 1.40
N SER A 233 -5.97 -3.33 2.22
CA SER A 233 -7.18 -4.15 2.22
C SER A 233 -7.98 -4.04 0.92
N ASP A 234 -7.92 -2.89 0.26
CA ASP A 234 -8.76 -2.60 -0.91
C ASP A 234 -8.01 -2.95 -2.21
N CYS A 235 -6.68 -2.90 -2.20
CA CYS A 235 -5.84 -3.20 -3.36
C CYS A 235 -4.99 -4.46 -3.21
N PHE A 236 -4.05 -4.52 -2.26
CA PHE A 236 -3.11 -5.64 -2.15
C PHE A 236 -3.81 -6.95 -1.77
N GLU A 237 -4.69 -6.93 -0.77
CA GLU A 237 -5.40 -8.12 -0.30
C GLU A 237 -6.39 -8.66 -1.34
N THR A 238 -6.83 -7.83 -2.27
CA THR A 238 -7.72 -8.20 -3.37
C THR A 238 -6.97 -8.49 -4.68
N PHE A 239 -5.68 -8.12 -4.79
CA PHE A 239 -4.95 -8.21 -6.05
C PHE A 239 -4.70 -9.67 -6.47
N PRO A 240 -5.19 -10.10 -7.64
CA PRO A 240 -4.96 -11.46 -8.11
C PRO A 240 -3.58 -11.56 -8.78
N PHE A 241 -2.51 -11.76 -8.00
CA PHE A 241 -1.13 -11.93 -8.51
C PHE A 241 -1.00 -13.01 -9.61
N PRO A 242 -0.03 -12.97 -10.55
CA PRO A 242 0.19 -14.09 -11.47
C PRO A 242 0.40 -15.42 -10.73
N GLU A 243 0.02 -16.56 -11.33
CA GLU A 243 0.31 -17.86 -10.69
C GLU A 243 1.82 -18.06 -10.53
N ASN A 244 2.23 -18.66 -9.40
CA ASN A 244 3.63 -18.96 -9.08
C ASN A 244 4.58 -17.75 -9.09
N TRP A 245 4.05 -16.52 -8.95
CA TRP A 245 4.84 -15.28 -8.98
C TRP A 245 6.00 -15.30 -7.96
N GLU A 246 5.79 -15.88 -6.77
CA GLU A 246 6.81 -15.96 -5.70
C GLU A 246 8.08 -16.74 -6.09
N THR A 247 7.97 -17.58 -7.12
CA THR A 247 9.04 -18.49 -7.58
C THR A 247 9.38 -18.29 -9.05
N ASN A 248 8.81 -17.27 -9.70
CA ASN A 248 9.02 -17.03 -11.12
C ASN A 248 10.40 -16.36 -11.36
N PRO A 249 11.38 -17.06 -11.99
CA PRO A 249 12.73 -16.54 -12.16
C PRO A 249 12.80 -15.35 -13.14
N THR A 250 11.89 -15.29 -14.11
CA THR A 250 11.80 -14.16 -15.05
C THR A 250 11.39 -12.89 -14.31
N LEU A 251 10.35 -12.97 -13.46
CA LEU A 251 9.90 -11.83 -12.66
C LEU A 251 10.96 -11.37 -11.65
N GLU A 252 11.70 -12.31 -11.06
CA GLU A 252 12.80 -11.99 -10.15
C GLU A 252 13.91 -11.23 -10.88
N THR A 253 14.32 -11.70 -12.05
CA THR A 253 15.43 -11.14 -12.82
C THR A 253 15.10 -9.74 -13.33
N ILE A 254 13.95 -9.57 -13.99
CA ILE A 254 13.56 -8.27 -14.56
C ILE A 254 13.28 -7.23 -13.47
N GLY A 255 12.71 -7.66 -12.35
CA GLY A 255 12.47 -6.81 -11.18
C GLY A 255 13.76 -6.31 -10.57
N LYS A 256 14.74 -7.20 -10.43
CA LYS A 256 16.08 -6.83 -9.94
C LYS A 256 16.74 -5.82 -10.86
N GLU A 257 16.71 -6.05 -12.17
CA GLU A 257 17.27 -5.14 -13.16
C GLU A 257 16.64 -3.74 -13.08
N TYR A 258 15.31 -3.65 -13.12
CA TYR A 258 14.60 -2.37 -12.98
C TYR A 258 14.91 -1.69 -11.65
N TYR A 259 14.80 -2.43 -10.53
CA TYR A 259 14.98 -1.87 -9.20
C TYR A 259 16.38 -1.31 -9.00
N GLU A 260 17.41 -2.08 -9.33
CA GLU A 260 18.81 -1.69 -9.15
C GLU A 260 19.18 -0.53 -10.08
N TYR A 261 18.66 -0.53 -11.32
CA TYR A 261 18.84 0.60 -12.23
C TYR A 261 18.20 1.88 -11.68
N ARG A 262 16.95 1.81 -11.22
CA ARG A 262 16.23 2.95 -10.62
C ARG A 262 16.95 3.47 -9.37
N ALA A 263 17.38 2.56 -8.48
CA ALA A 263 18.10 2.93 -7.26
C ALA A 263 19.45 3.60 -7.57
N ALA A 264 20.22 3.08 -8.54
CA ALA A 264 21.47 3.70 -8.97
C ALA A 264 21.23 5.08 -9.59
N LEU A 265 20.17 5.23 -10.40
CA LEU A 265 19.80 6.51 -11.01
C LEU A 265 19.42 7.57 -9.96
N MET A 266 18.62 7.18 -8.96
CA MET A 266 18.25 8.02 -7.82
C MET A 266 19.50 8.58 -7.12
N VAL A 267 20.46 7.70 -6.78
CA VAL A 267 21.70 8.10 -6.12
C VAL A 267 22.55 9.01 -7.01
N ARG A 268 22.75 8.66 -8.29
CA ARG A 268 23.52 9.48 -9.24
C ARG A 268 22.97 10.90 -9.37
N ASN A 269 21.64 11.03 -9.37
CA ASN A 269 20.97 12.32 -9.56
C ASN A 269 20.63 13.04 -8.26
N ASN A 270 20.94 12.45 -7.11
CA ASN A 270 20.53 12.93 -5.79
C ASN A 270 19.01 13.20 -5.73
N GLN A 271 18.22 12.27 -6.25
CA GLN A 271 16.76 12.34 -6.36
C GLN A 271 16.10 11.20 -5.59
N GLY A 272 15.02 11.51 -4.87
CA GLY A 272 14.13 10.50 -4.30
C GLY A 272 13.20 9.86 -5.35
N LEU A 273 12.32 8.97 -4.91
CA LEU A 273 11.29 8.36 -5.75
C LEU A 273 10.40 9.43 -6.39
N THR A 274 9.93 10.41 -5.62
CA THR A 274 8.99 11.42 -6.13
C THR A 274 9.57 12.17 -7.34
N ASP A 275 10.80 12.66 -7.23
CA ASP A 275 11.46 13.40 -8.32
C ASP A 275 11.76 12.51 -9.51
N THR A 276 12.21 11.29 -9.27
CA THR A 276 12.48 10.30 -10.31
C THR A 276 11.21 9.98 -11.11
N TYR A 277 10.08 9.74 -10.45
CA TYR A 277 8.82 9.45 -11.13
C TYR A 277 8.17 10.70 -11.73
N ASN A 278 8.37 11.89 -11.17
CA ASN A 278 7.96 13.13 -11.83
C ASN A 278 8.62 13.27 -13.20
N ARG A 279 9.92 12.95 -13.32
CA ARG A 279 10.64 12.90 -14.61
C ARG A 279 10.15 11.75 -15.48
N PHE A 280 9.94 10.56 -14.90
CA PHE A 280 9.40 9.40 -15.61
C PHE A 280 8.08 9.70 -16.32
N HIS A 281 7.21 10.51 -15.72
CA HIS A 281 5.90 10.86 -16.30
C HIS A 281 5.89 12.18 -17.08
N ASP A 282 7.02 12.88 -17.23
CA ASP A 282 7.12 14.14 -17.98
C ASP A 282 7.28 13.90 -19.49
N PRO A 283 6.35 14.37 -20.37
CA PRO A 283 6.48 14.21 -21.82
C PRO A 283 7.69 14.94 -22.42
N ASP A 284 8.20 15.97 -21.74
CA ASP A 284 9.34 16.77 -22.19
C ASP A 284 10.67 16.30 -21.56
N GLU A 285 10.69 15.08 -21.00
CA GLU A 285 11.91 14.45 -20.48
C GLU A 285 12.58 13.58 -21.55
N TYR A 286 13.81 13.95 -21.88
CA TYR A 286 14.64 13.35 -22.93
C TYR A 286 15.96 12.78 -22.40
N ASP A 287 16.21 12.83 -21.08
CA ASP A 287 17.38 12.21 -20.46
C ASP A 287 17.45 10.70 -20.82
N PRO A 288 18.53 10.23 -21.47
CA PRO A 288 18.67 8.83 -21.86
C PRO A 288 18.50 7.85 -20.69
N GLU A 289 18.85 8.25 -19.47
CA GLU A 289 18.73 7.40 -18.31
C GLU A 289 17.27 7.22 -17.86
N ILE A 290 16.44 8.25 -18.01
CA ILE A 290 14.99 8.17 -17.75
C ILE A 290 14.29 7.42 -18.89
N LEU A 291 14.71 7.61 -20.14
CA LEU A 291 14.19 6.83 -21.27
C LEU A 291 14.49 5.34 -21.08
N LYS A 292 15.69 4.99 -20.60
CA LYS A 292 16.02 3.61 -20.25
C LYS A 292 15.19 3.08 -19.08
N LEU A 293 14.90 3.92 -18.08
CA LEU A 293 14.00 3.54 -16.98
C LEU A 293 12.59 3.20 -17.50
N ARG A 294 12.07 3.97 -18.47
CA ARG A 294 10.78 3.68 -19.15
C ARG A 294 10.82 2.36 -19.91
N GLU A 295 11.89 2.10 -20.66
CA GLU A 295 12.10 0.83 -21.39
C GLU A 295 12.10 -0.38 -20.44
N LEU A 296 12.83 -0.29 -19.32
CA LEU A 296 12.87 -1.35 -18.31
C LEU A 296 11.50 -1.57 -17.66
N HIS A 297 10.73 -0.50 -17.44
CA HIS A 297 9.37 -0.62 -16.93
C HIS A 297 8.45 -1.33 -17.93
N SER A 298 8.55 -1.01 -19.22
CA SER A 298 7.78 -1.71 -20.26
C SER A 298 8.18 -3.19 -20.38
N ALA A 299 9.45 -3.53 -20.19
CA ALA A 299 9.89 -4.92 -20.14
C ALA A 299 9.34 -5.67 -18.91
N MET A 300 9.29 -4.99 -17.75
CA MET A 300 8.68 -5.51 -16.54
C MET A 300 7.17 -5.74 -16.72
N ASP A 301 6.46 -4.77 -17.30
CA ASP A 301 5.04 -4.85 -17.64
C ASP A 301 4.75 -6.07 -18.53
N LYS A 302 5.53 -6.25 -19.59
CA LYS A 302 5.42 -7.41 -20.49
C LYS A 302 5.64 -8.72 -19.74
N ALA A 303 6.68 -8.82 -18.92
CA ALA A 303 6.98 -10.03 -18.16
C ALA A 303 5.84 -10.41 -17.19
N VAL A 304 5.17 -9.41 -16.59
CA VAL A 304 4.01 -9.64 -15.74
C VAL A 304 2.81 -10.14 -16.55
N LEU A 305 2.50 -9.52 -17.69
CA LEU A 305 1.43 -9.98 -18.58
C LEU A 305 1.70 -11.40 -19.09
N ASP A 306 2.93 -11.72 -19.47
CA ASP A 306 3.34 -13.07 -19.86
C ASP A 306 3.17 -14.07 -18.70
N ALA A 307 3.46 -13.67 -17.46
CA ALA A 307 3.24 -14.51 -16.28
C ALA A 307 1.74 -14.77 -15.98
N TYR A 308 0.86 -13.86 -16.40
CA TYR A 308 -0.59 -14.10 -16.42
C TYR A 308 -1.05 -14.97 -17.59
N GLY A 309 -0.20 -15.20 -18.58
CA GLY A 309 -0.56 -15.83 -19.85
C GLY A 309 -1.27 -14.87 -20.82
N TRP A 310 -1.12 -13.55 -20.64
CA TRP A 310 -1.74 -12.50 -21.44
C TRP A 310 -0.76 -11.86 -22.43
N SER A 311 0.00 -12.70 -23.14
CA SER A 311 0.97 -12.26 -24.14
C SER A 311 0.33 -11.62 -25.38
N ASP A 312 -1.00 -11.64 -25.46
CA ASP A 312 -1.81 -11.01 -26.51
C ASP A 312 -2.04 -9.51 -26.31
N ILE A 313 -1.82 -9.01 -25.08
CA ILE A 313 -2.05 -7.61 -24.74
C ILE A 313 -0.81 -6.77 -25.11
N PRO A 314 -0.97 -5.70 -25.92
CA PRO A 314 0.14 -4.79 -26.20
C PRO A 314 0.48 -3.94 -24.96
N THR A 315 1.74 -3.51 -24.85
CA THR A 315 2.24 -2.73 -23.70
C THR A 315 2.58 -1.29 -24.06
N ASP A 316 2.04 -0.78 -25.17
CA ASP A 316 2.31 0.59 -25.61
C ASP A 316 1.76 1.61 -24.60
N CYS A 317 2.58 2.61 -24.28
CA CYS A 317 2.23 3.69 -23.37
C CYS A 317 2.23 5.03 -24.10
N ASP A 318 1.31 5.90 -23.70
CA ASP A 318 1.24 7.30 -24.10
C ASP A 318 1.28 8.21 -22.86
N PHE A 319 1.49 9.50 -23.09
CA PHE A 319 1.30 10.50 -22.04
C PHE A 319 -0.16 10.93 -22.03
N ILE A 320 -0.86 10.60 -20.94
CA ILE A 320 -2.28 10.88 -20.76
C ILE A 320 -2.45 11.72 -19.50
N LEU A 321 -3.35 12.70 -19.51
CA LEU A 321 -3.67 13.50 -18.33
C LEU A 321 -4.40 12.65 -17.29
N ASP A 322 -4.03 12.77 -16.02
CA ASP A 322 -4.77 12.15 -14.92
C ASP A 322 -6.14 12.80 -14.72
N TYR A 323 -6.23 14.11 -14.97
CA TYR A 323 -7.46 14.88 -14.94
C TYR A 323 -7.31 16.13 -15.83
N GLU A 324 -8.44 16.60 -16.36
CA GLU A 324 -8.52 17.88 -17.05
C GLU A 324 -8.58 18.97 -15.98
N ASP A 325 -7.55 19.82 -15.88
CA ASP A 325 -7.60 21.03 -15.07
C ASP A 325 -8.47 22.06 -15.84
N GLU A 326 -9.68 22.37 -15.35
CA GLU A 326 -10.55 23.42 -15.94
C GLU A 326 -9.98 24.84 -15.72
N GLU A 327 -8.95 24.98 -14.87
CA GLU A 327 -8.28 26.24 -14.57
C GLU A 327 -6.96 26.39 -15.36
N ASP A 328 -7.06 26.57 -16.69
CA ASP A 328 -6.07 27.33 -17.47
C ASP A 328 -6.15 28.85 -17.15
N ALA A 329 -6.72 29.22 -16.00
CA ALA A 329 -6.85 30.60 -15.54
C ALA A 329 -5.54 31.05 -14.90
N GLU A 330 -4.81 31.88 -15.65
CA GLU A 330 -3.72 32.77 -15.24
C GLU A 330 -3.47 32.82 -13.72
N ASN A 331 -2.58 31.95 -13.24
CA ASN A 331 -1.99 32.14 -11.93
C ASN A 331 -1.22 33.47 -11.95
N SER A 332 -1.50 34.33 -10.98
CA SER A 332 -0.95 35.69 -10.82
C SER A 332 0.58 35.74 -10.60
N SER A 333 1.27 34.61 -10.76
CA SER A 333 2.70 34.40 -10.55
C SER A 333 3.49 34.08 -11.83
N GLY A 334 2.85 34.03 -13.00
CA GLY A 334 3.55 33.85 -14.29
C GLY A 334 4.19 32.46 -14.52
N ARG A 335 4.05 31.51 -13.58
CA ARG A 335 4.43 30.10 -13.78
C ARG A 335 3.19 29.30 -14.20
N GLN A 336 3.19 28.80 -15.43
CA GLN A 336 2.23 27.78 -15.86
C GLN A 336 2.38 26.55 -14.96
N LYS A 337 1.28 26.09 -14.35
CA LYS A 337 1.23 24.83 -13.61
C LYS A 337 1.49 23.70 -14.61
N LYS A 338 2.46 22.82 -14.34
CA LYS A 338 2.69 21.65 -15.20
C LYS A 338 1.43 20.78 -15.21
N LYS A 339 0.94 20.44 -16.40
CA LYS A 339 -0.21 19.54 -16.57
C LYS A 339 0.08 18.18 -15.92
N PRO A 340 -0.92 17.50 -15.33
CA PRO A 340 -0.75 16.24 -14.61
C PRO A 340 -0.63 15.05 -15.58
N TRP A 341 0.46 15.03 -16.36
CA TRP A 341 0.75 13.93 -17.28
C TRP A 341 1.14 12.66 -16.53
N ARG A 342 0.66 11.52 -17.02
CA ARG A 342 1.09 10.18 -16.64
C ARG A 342 1.43 9.37 -17.89
N TYR A 343 2.66 8.88 -17.95
CA TYR A 343 3.08 7.85 -18.90
C TYR A 343 2.46 6.48 -18.56
N ARG A 344 1.33 6.14 -19.19
CA ARG A 344 0.53 4.93 -18.89
C ARG A 344 0.01 4.25 -20.17
N TRP A 345 -0.52 3.04 -20.03
CA TRP A 345 -1.20 2.36 -21.13
C TRP A 345 -2.42 3.16 -21.61
N ARG A 346 -2.72 3.04 -22.90
CA ARG A 346 -3.94 3.60 -23.50
C ARG A 346 -5.18 3.02 -22.84
N GLU A 347 -6.29 3.76 -22.89
CA GLU A 347 -7.54 3.36 -22.23
C GLU A 347 -8.03 1.98 -22.67
N GLU A 348 -7.85 1.61 -23.94
CA GLU A 348 -8.28 0.30 -24.43
C GLU A 348 -7.50 -0.86 -23.79
N ILE A 349 -6.21 -0.65 -23.51
CA ILE A 349 -5.33 -1.63 -22.86
C ILE A 349 -5.62 -1.64 -21.36
N HIS A 350 -5.76 -0.44 -20.77
CA HIS A 350 -6.10 -0.26 -19.37
C HIS A 350 -7.37 -1.04 -18.98
N ASP A 351 -8.45 -0.83 -19.74
CA ASP A 351 -9.76 -1.44 -19.48
C ASP A 351 -9.75 -2.94 -19.69
N GLU A 352 -9.05 -3.43 -20.72
CA GLU A 352 -8.89 -4.86 -20.97
C GLU A 352 -8.15 -5.55 -19.81
N VAL A 353 -7.04 -4.97 -19.33
CA VAL A 353 -6.29 -5.54 -18.21
C VAL A 353 -7.10 -5.52 -16.92
N LEU A 354 -7.78 -4.40 -16.62
CA LEU A 354 -8.63 -4.30 -15.43
C LEU A 354 -9.78 -5.30 -15.44
N ALA A 355 -10.43 -5.49 -16.60
CA ALA A 355 -11.49 -6.48 -16.76
C ALA A 355 -10.99 -7.92 -16.53
N ARG A 356 -9.80 -8.27 -17.05
CA ARG A 356 -9.19 -9.59 -16.81
C ARG A 356 -8.78 -9.81 -15.37
N LEU A 357 -8.26 -8.78 -14.69
CA LEU A 357 -7.94 -8.84 -13.26
C LEU A 357 -9.20 -9.05 -12.42
N LEU A 358 -10.29 -8.33 -12.72
CA LEU A 358 -11.58 -8.51 -12.04
C LEU A 358 -12.12 -9.94 -12.16
N ASP A 359 -12.13 -10.49 -13.38
CA ASP A 359 -12.53 -11.87 -13.63
C ASP A 359 -11.62 -12.88 -12.91
N LEU A 360 -10.31 -12.66 -12.91
CA LEU A 360 -9.36 -13.52 -12.21
C LEU A 360 -9.53 -13.49 -10.69
N ASN A 361 -9.76 -12.31 -10.10
CA ASN A 361 -10.09 -12.18 -8.67
C ASN A 361 -11.35 -12.99 -8.34
N GLN A 362 -12.43 -12.81 -9.12
CA GLN A 362 -13.68 -13.53 -8.89
C GLN A 362 -13.48 -15.06 -8.95
N LYS A 363 -12.81 -15.56 -9.98
CA LYS A 363 -12.50 -17.00 -10.12
C LYS A 363 -11.72 -17.56 -8.94
N ARG A 364 -10.74 -16.80 -8.43
CA ARG A 364 -9.93 -17.23 -7.28
C ARG A 364 -10.70 -17.22 -5.98
N ALA A 365 -11.49 -16.18 -5.74
CA ALA A 365 -12.35 -16.11 -4.56
C ALA A 365 -13.35 -17.28 -4.54
N GLU A 366 -13.95 -17.61 -5.68
CA GLU A 366 -14.84 -18.77 -5.82
C GLU A 366 -14.09 -20.09 -5.57
N ALA A 367 -12.88 -20.24 -6.10
CA ALA A 367 -12.03 -21.41 -5.87
C ALA A 367 -11.64 -21.58 -4.39
N GLU A 368 -11.29 -20.49 -3.70
CA GLU A 368 -10.96 -20.48 -2.27
C GLU A 368 -12.19 -20.86 -1.42
N ILE A 369 -13.38 -20.35 -1.75
CA ILE A 369 -14.63 -20.72 -1.07
C ILE A 369 -14.94 -22.21 -1.25
N LEU A 370 -14.79 -22.74 -2.47
CA LEU A 370 -15.02 -24.16 -2.75
C LEU A 370 -13.99 -25.05 -2.05
N GLY A 371 -12.71 -24.67 -2.07
CA GLY A 371 -11.62 -25.34 -1.38
C GLY A 371 -11.80 -25.35 0.14
N GLY A 372 -12.17 -24.21 0.73
CA GLY A 372 -12.49 -24.08 2.16
C GLY A 372 -13.67 -24.96 2.57
N LYS A 373 -14.76 -24.95 1.79
CA LYS A 373 -15.91 -25.84 2.02
C LYS A 373 -15.55 -27.32 1.89
N ALA A 374 -14.63 -27.69 0.99
CA ALA A 374 -14.14 -29.06 0.86
C ALA A 374 -13.26 -29.48 2.05
N ALA A 375 -12.39 -28.58 2.53
CA ALA A 375 -11.58 -28.78 3.72
C ALA A 375 -12.45 -28.94 4.97
N ASP A 376 -13.49 -28.13 5.13
CA ASP A 376 -14.46 -28.27 6.23
C ASP A 376 -15.26 -29.58 6.14
N LYS A 377 -15.73 -29.98 4.95
CA LYS A 377 -16.37 -31.29 4.75
C LYS A 377 -15.43 -32.46 5.07
N SER A 378 -14.13 -32.33 4.81
CA SER A 378 -13.12 -33.35 5.17
C SER A 378 -12.89 -33.41 6.69
N LYS A 379 -12.86 -32.25 7.38
CA LYS A 379 -12.78 -32.17 8.85
C LYS A 379 -14.02 -32.76 9.52
N THR A 380 -15.22 -32.56 8.96
CA THR A 380 -16.46 -33.15 9.49
C THR A 380 -16.54 -34.68 9.30
N LYS A 381 -15.79 -35.26 8.34
CA LYS A 381 -15.65 -36.72 8.18
C LYS A 381 -14.59 -37.34 9.10
N GLY A 382 -13.63 -36.55 9.61
CA GLY A 382 -12.56 -37.01 10.50
C GLY A 382 -12.83 -36.86 12.01
N GLY A 383 -13.98 -36.31 12.41
CA GLY A 383 -14.24 -35.96 13.81
C GLY A 383 -15.69 -36.16 14.24
N GLN A 384 -16.21 -37.39 14.21
CA GLN A 384 -17.41 -37.71 14.98
C GLN A 384 -17.06 -38.12 16.40
N THR A 385 -16.90 -37.13 17.28
CA THR A 385 -17.22 -37.32 18.70
C THR A 385 -18.16 -36.20 19.14
N LYS A 386 -19.42 -36.59 19.42
CA LYS A 386 -20.56 -35.72 19.73
C LYS A 386 -20.31 -34.80 20.92
N LYS A 387 -20.60 -33.50 20.76
CA LYS A 387 -21.13 -32.67 21.85
C LYS A 387 -22.34 -31.88 21.35
N LYS A 388 -23.52 -32.31 21.83
CA LYS A 388 -24.81 -31.61 21.70
C LYS A 388 -24.74 -30.28 22.46
N ARG A 389 -25.06 -29.16 21.80
CA ARG A 389 -25.55 -27.95 22.47
C ARG A 389 -26.87 -27.51 21.82
N LYS A 390 -27.83 -27.18 22.68
CA LYS A 390 -29.21 -26.78 22.42
C LYS A 390 -29.26 -25.50 21.58
N ASN A 391 -30.16 -25.47 20.59
CA ASN A 391 -30.65 -24.25 19.96
C ASN A 391 -31.70 -23.61 20.86
N GLU A 392 -31.50 -22.35 21.22
CA GLU A 392 -32.58 -21.43 21.58
C GLU A 392 -32.59 -20.31 20.54
N ASN A 393 -33.77 -20.11 19.93
CA ASN A 393 -34.07 -19.10 18.95
C ASN A 393 -34.08 -17.71 19.63
N GLU A 394 -33.29 -16.77 19.12
CA GLU A 394 -33.59 -15.34 19.30
C GLU A 394 -33.70 -14.65 17.94
N ARG A 395 -34.89 -14.06 17.74
CA ARG A 395 -35.24 -13.19 16.61
C ARG A 395 -34.41 -11.91 16.71
N VAL A 396 -33.75 -11.53 15.62
CA VAL A 396 -33.10 -10.23 15.49
C VAL A 396 -34.16 -9.18 15.17
N THR A 397 -34.26 -8.16 16.02
CA THR A 397 -35.09 -6.97 15.83
C THR A 397 -34.26 -5.89 15.14
N ILE A 398 -34.72 -5.36 14.00
CA ILE A 398 -34.10 -4.20 13.31
C ILE A 398 -34.84 -2.93 13.77
N PRO A 399 -34.16 -1.91 14.33
CA PRO A 399 -34.80 -0.65 14.66
C PRO A 399 -35.01 0.21 13.40
N GLY A 400 -36.26 0.60 13.09
CA GLY A 400 -36.51 1.76 12.21
C GLY A 400 -37.53 1.65 11.07
N MET A 401 -38.21 0.53 10.82
CA MET A 401 -39.30 0.48 9.83
C MET A 401 -40.66 0.28 10.50
N LYS A 402 -41.47 1.36 10.53
CA LYS A 402 -42.92 1.25 10.64
C LYS A 402 -43.46 0.99 9.23
N VAL A 403 -44.21 -0.08 9.09
CA VAL A 403 -44.99 -0.40 7.88
C VAL A 403 -46.45 -0.16 8.26
N ASP A 404 -47.12 0.72 7.53
CA ASP A 404 -48.56 0.64 7.33
C ASP A 404 -48.84 -0.20 6.06
#